data_AF-A0A2H9U5V4-F1
#
_entry.id   AF-A0A2H9U5V4-F1
#
_cell.length_a   1.000
_cell.length_b   1.000
_cell.length_c   1.000
_cell.angle_alpha   90.00
_cell.angle_beta   90.00
_cell.angle_gamma   90.00
#
_symmetry.space_group_name_H-M   'P 1'
#
loop_
_entity.id
_entity.type
_entity.pdbx_description
1 polymer ?
#
loop_
_entity_poly.entity_id
_entity_poly.type
_entity_poly.pdbx_seq_one_letter_code
_entity_poly.pdbx_strand_id
1 'polypeptide(L)'
;MRVHRQQRGVALIVALVILVPLTLIAVVVMQSSGMSLKMAGSGASLQRAEHQVEGALEAVLGDASLATRIATQTIGAASAIDTTPLITTLTVNTESVCKRKFEASSQNVTPACRYADVTTNINYGKINSSISFTAGVEQPLLKSD
;
A
#
# COMPACT_ATOMS: atom_id res chain seq x y z
N MET A 1 -27.22 -53.39 -37.24
CA MET A 1 -27.19 -52.95 -35.83
C MET A 1 -28.62 -52.80 -35.33
N ARG A 2 -29.14 -53.79 -34.60
CA ARG A 2 -30.51 -53.75 -34.05
C ARG A 2 -30.50 -52.93 -32.77
N VAL A 3 -31.16 -51.77 -32.81
CA VAL A 3 -31.31 -50.88 -31.66
C VAL A 3 -32.43 -51.44 -30.76
N HIS A 4 -32.06 -51.97 -29.60
CA HIS A 4 -32.99 -52.42 -28.55
C HIS A 4 -33.82 -51.23 -28.04
N ARG A 5 -35.06 -51.12 -28.52
CA ARG A 5 -36.00 -50.02 -28.25
C ARG A 5 -36.45 -49.91 -26.79
N GLN A 6 -36.23 -50.95 -25.98
CA GLN A 6 -36.57 -51.02 -24.54
C GLN A 6 -35.44 -50.57 -23.60
N GLN A 7 -34.19 -50.46 -24.07
CA GLN A 7 -33.05 -50.01 -23.24
C GLN A 7 -32.78 -48.50 -23.34
N ARG A 8 -33.51 -47.79 -24.20
CA ARG A 8 -33.35 -46.33 -24.41
C ARG A 8 -33.64 -45.50 -23.15
N GLY A 9 -34.58 -45.92 -22.30
CA GLY A 9 -34.88 -45.21 -21.04
C GLY A 9 -33.80 -45.39 -19.98
N VAL A 10 -33.27 -46.61 -19.84
CA VAL A 10 -32.24 -46.93 -18.85
C VAL A 10 -30.93 -46.23 -19.17
N ALA A 11 -30.53 -46.17 -20.45
CA ALA A 11 -29.34 -45.43 -20.87
C ALA A 11 -29.43 -43.93 -20.54
N LEU A 12 -30.63 -43.35 -20.65
CA LEU A 12 -30.88 -41.93 -20.32
C LEU A 12 -30.76 -41.69 -18.81
N ILE A 13 -31.28 -42.60 -17.98
CA ILE A 13 -31.17 -42.53 -16.52
C ILE A 13 -29.71 -42.65 -16.09
N VAL A 14 -28.97 -43.62 -16.64
CA VAL A 14 -27.54 -43.81 -16.33
C VAL A 14 -26.72 -42.59 -16.77
N ALA A 15 -27.00 -42.05 -17.96
CA ALA A 15 -26.38 -40.81 -18.41
C ALA A 15 -26.67 -39.66 -17.45
N LEU A 16 -27.91 -39.49 -16.99
CA LEU A 16 -28.32 -38.44 -16.07
C LEU A 16 -27.65 -38.56 -14.70
N VAL A 17 -27.54 -39.78 -14.16
CA VAL A 17 -26.83 -40.06 -12.90
C VAL A 17 -25.35 -39.66 -12.97
N ILE A 18 -24.71 -39.77 -14.13
CA ILE A 18 -23.31 -39.36 -14.34
C ILE A 18 -23.21 -37.86 -14.65
N LEU A 19 -24.19 -37.29 -15.36
CA LEU A 19 -24.19 -35.88 -15.77
C LEU A 19 -24.35 -34.93 -14.57
N VAL A 20 -25.19 -35.29 -13.60
CA VAL A 20 -25.45 -34.47 -12.40
C VAL A 20 -24.20 -34.17 -11.58
N PRO A 21 -23.36 -35.14 -11.18
CA PRO A 21 -22.13 -34.83 -10.45
C PRO A 21 -21.12 -34.05 -11.30
N LEU A 22 -21.04 -34.31 -12.62
CA LEU A 22 -20.16 -33.57 -13.53
C LEU A 22 -20.53 -32.08 -13.62
N THR A 23 -21.82 -31.74 -13.71
CA THR A 23 -22.26 -30.34 -13.74
C THR A 23 -22.05 -29.65 -12.40
N LEU A 24 -22.26 -30.35 -11.27
CA LEU A 24 -21.99 -29.81 -9.95
C LEU A 24 -20.51 -29.44 -9.77
N ILE A 25 -19.59 -30.34 -10.15
CA ILE A 25 -18.15 -30.06 -10.09
C ILE A 25 -17.79 -28.87 -10.98
N ALA A 26 -18.33 -28.82 -12.20
CA ALA A 26 -18.09 -27.71 -13.12
C ALA A 26 -18.53 -26.35 -12.55
N VAL A 27 -19.71 -26.28 -11.93
CA VAL A 27 -20.23 -25.05 -11.31
C VAL A 27 -19.34 -24.60 -10.14
N VAL A 28 -18.90 -25.53 -9.29
CA VAL A 28 -18.00 -25.20 -8.16
C VAL A 28 -16.68 -24.62 -8.67
N VAL A 29 -16.09 -25.22 -9.70
CA VAL A 29 -14.83 -24.73 -10.30
C VAL A 29 -15.02 -23.35 -10.95
N MET A 30 -16.16 -23.11 -11.60
CA MET A 30 -16.47 -21.79 -12.16
C MET A 30 -16.62 -20.73 -11.07
N GLN A 31 -17.26 -21.07 -9.94
CA GLN A 31 -17.41 -20.16 -8.80
C GLN A 31 -16.07 -19.86 -8.12
N SER A 32 -15.21 -20.87 -7.92
CA SER A 32 -13.89 -20.66 -7.33
C SER A 32 -12.99 -19.80 -8.22
N SER A 33 -13.05 -19.99 -9.53
CA SER A 33 -12.30 -19.18 -10.51
C SER A 33 -12.71 -17.71 -10.49
N GLY A 34 -14.03 -17.44 -10.39
CA GLY A 34 -14.55 -16.08 -10.26
C GLY A 34 -14.10 -15.38 -8.96
N MET A 35 -13.97 -16.13 -7.86
CA MET A 35 -13.43 -15.61 -6.60
C MET A 35 -11.93 -15.30 -6.72
N SER A 36 -11.14 -16.19 -7.31
CA SER A 36 -9.70 -15.99 -7.54
C SER A 36 -9.43 -14.75 -8.39
N LEU A 37 -10.23 -14.50 -9.43
CA LEU A 37 -10.13 -13.30 -10.26
C LEU A 37 -10.41 -12.01 -9.48
N LYS A 38 -11.42 -12.01 -8.61
CA LYS A 38 -11.72 -10.87 -7.73
C LYS A 38 -10.57 -10.61 -6.75
N MET A 39 -9.99 -11.67 -6.18
CA MET A 39 -8.84 -11.59 -5.29
C MET A 39 -7.61 -11.05 -6.03
N ALA A 40 -7.30 -11.58 -7.22
CA ALA A 40 -6.21 -11.09 -8.06
C ALA A 40 -6.38 -9.61 -8.42
N GLY A 41 -7.62 -9.19 -8.74
CA GLY A 41 -7.93 -7.77 -8.99
C GLY A 41 -7.72 -6.89 -7.76
N SER A 42 -8.12 -7.35 -6.57
CA SER A 42 -7.92 -6.62 -5.32
C SER A 42 -6.44 -6.52 -4.94
N GLY A 43 -5.67 -7.61 -5.07
CA GLY A 43 -4.23 -7.61 -4.83
C GLY A 43 -3.50 -6.69 -5.80
N ALA A 44 -3.89 -6.70 -7.08
CA ALA A 44 -3.32 -5.78 -8.07
C ALA A 44 -3.68 -4.31 -7.78
N SER A 45 -4.82 -4.02 -7.14
CA SER A 45 -5.15 -2.64 -6.73
C SER A 45 -4.33 -2.19 -5.52
N LEU A 46 -4.07 -3.09 -4.57
CA LEU A 46 -3.18 -2.85 -3.42
C LEU A 46 -1.75 -2.58 -3.90
N GLN A 47 -1.19 -3.46 -4.74
CA GLN A 47 0.18 -3.32 -5.24
C GLN A 47 0.40 -1.99 -5.97
N ARG A 48 -0.59 -1.55 -6.77
CA ARG A 48 -0.52 -0.24 -7.43
C ARG A 48 -0.53 0.90 -6.42
N ALA A 49 -1.36 0.81 -5.38
CA ALA A 49 -1.42 1.79 -4.32
C ALA A 49 -0.10 1.88 -3.56
N GLU A 50 0.52 0.75 -3.23
CA GLU A 50 1.84 0.69 -2.59
C GLU A 50 2.91 1.40 -3.45
N HIS A 51 3.02 1.05 -4.73
CA HIS A 51 4.00 1.71 -5.62
C HIS A 51 3.73 3.21 -5.81
N GLN A 52 2.47 3.63 -5.84
CA GLN A 52 2.13 5.06 -5.93
C GLN A 52 2.52 5.82 -4.67
N VAL A 53 2.25 5.23 -3.50
CA VAL A 53 2.59 5.83 -2.21
C VAL A 53 4.10 5.88 -2.01
N GLU A 54 4.81 4.80 -2.35
CA GLU A 54 6.26 4.72 -2.30
C GLU A 54 6.90 5.75 -3.23
N GLY A 55 6.45 5.84 -4.50
CA GLY A 55 6.95 6.84 -5.44
C GLY A 55 6.66 8.29 -5.02
N ALA A 56 5.48 8.56 -4.45
CA ALA A 56 5.15 9.88 -3.92
C ALA A 56 6.02 10.23 -2.71
N LEU A 57 6.24 9.27 -1.81
CA LEU A 57 7.09 9.44 -0.63
C LEU A 57 8.55 9.68 -1.02
N GLU A 58 9.08 8.90 -1.97
CA GLU A 58 10.44 9.06 -2.50
C GLU A 58 10.61 10.42 -3.19
N ALA A 59 9.61 10.89 -3.93
CA ALA A 59 9.63 12.23 -4.52
C ALA A 59 9.73 13.34 -3.47
N VAL A 60 9.03 13.21 -2.33
CA VAL A 60 9.14 14.15 -1.21
C VAL A 60 10.50 14.06 -0.53
N LEU A 61 10.97 12.84 -0.26
CA LEU A 61 12.26 12.63 0.41
C LEU A 61 13.45 13.09 -0.44
N GLY A 62 13.33 13.02 -1.77
CA GLY A 62 14.33 13.53 -2.72
C GLY A 62 14.26 15.04 -2.96
N ASP A 63 13.25 15.74 -2.43
CA ASP A 63 13.12 17.19 -2.61
C ASP A 63 14.15 17.94 -1.75
N ALA A 64 15.01 18.73 -2.40
CA ALA A 64 16.03 19.55 -1.74
C ALA A 64 15.43 20.58 -0.76
N SER A 65 14.16 20.97 -0.94
CA SER A 65 13.47 21.91 -0.07
C SER A 65 12.97 21.29 1.24
N LEU A 66 12.87 19.95 1.33
CA LEU A 66 12.35 19.25 2.50
C LEU A 66 13.15 19.59 3.76
N ALA A 67 14.48 19.58 3.65
CA ALA A 67 15.42 19.96 4.69
C ALA A 67 15.09 21.34 5.30
N THR A 68 14.89 22.35 4.45
CA THR A 68 14.58 23.73 4.84
C THR A 68 13.19 23.83 5.45
N ARG A 69 12.22 23.06 4.95
CA ARG A 69 10.86 23.02 5.48
C ARG A 69 10.82 22.41 6.88
N ILE A 70 11.52 21.30 7.10
CA ILE A 70 11.66 20.71 8.44
C ILE A 70 12.33 21.70 9.40
N ALA A 71 13.35 22.43 8.93
CA ALA A 71 14.06 23.41 9.75
C ALA A 71 13.18 24.61 10.15
N THR A 72 12.30 25.08 9.28
CA THR A 72 11.51 26.31 9.46
C THR A 72 10.10 26.11 10.01
N GLN A 73 9.53 24.91 9.89
CA GLN A 73 8.16 24.61 10.32
C GLN A 73 8.02 24.62 11.84
N THR A 74 6.83 24.94 12.38
CA THR A 74 6.61 24.93 13.85
C THR A 74 6.55 23.49 14.40
N ILE A 75 7.12 23.25 15.59
CA ILE A 75 6.99 21.96 16.28
C ILE A 75 5.51 21.70 16.59
N GLY A 76 5.03 20.48 16.32
CA GLY A 76 3.65 20.06 16.49
C GLY A 76 2.70 20.50 15.36
N ALA A 77 3.20 21.20 14.34
CA ALA A 77 2.39 21.60 13.19
C ALA A 77 2.52 20.60 12.05
N ALA A 78 1.39 20.27 11.42
CA ALA A 78 1.32 19.53 10.17
C ALA A 78 1.30 20.51 8.98
N SER A 79 2.05 20.22 7.92
CA SER A 79 2.08 20.99 6.67
C SER A 79 1.89 20.04 5.51
N ALA A 80 1.02 20.41 4.55
CA ALA A 80 0.88 19.65 3.33
C ALA A 80 2.11 19.87 2.42
N ILE A 81 2.61 18.78 1.84
CA ILE A 81 3.56 18.76 0.74
C ILE A 81 2.76 18.25 -0.46
N ASP A 82 2.31 19.18 -1.30
CA ASP A 82 1.52 18.82 -2.48
C ASP A 82 2.41 18.17 -3.53
N THR A 83 2.52 16.85 -3.46
CA THR A 83 3.03 16.02 -4.55
C THR A 83 1.86 15.56 -5.38
N THR A 84 1.61 16.16 -6.54
CA THR A 84 0.57 15.63 -7.44
C THR A 84 0.94 14.20 -7.85
N PRO A 85 0.06 13.19 -7.65
CA PRO A 85 -1.38 13.25 -7.36
C PRO A 85 -1.80 12.95 -5.90
N LEU A 86 -0.88 12.85 -4.94
CA LEU A 86 -1.14 12.39 -3.57
C LEU A 86 -0.82 13.43 -2.49
N ILE A 87 -1.71 13.56 -1.50
CA ILE A 87 -1.48 14.45 -0.37
C ILE A 87 -0.47 13.81 0.57
N THR A 88 0.69 14.44 0.71
CA THR A 88 1.72 14.09 1.67
C THR A 88 1.69 15.10 2.81
N THR A 89 1.69 14.66 4.06
CA THR A 89 1.73 15.53 5.23
C THR A 89 3.08 15.41 5.94
N LEU A 90 3.70 16.56 6.19
CA LEU A 90 4.91 16.68 7.00
C LEU A 90 4.54 17.19 8.38
N THR A 91 4.84 16.39 9.41
CA THR A 91 4.60 16.74 10.81
C THR A 91 5.92 16.76 11.56
N VAL A 92 6.30 17.92 12.12
CA VAL A 92 7.52 18.01 12.93
C VAL A 92 7.16 17.74 14.38
N ASN A 93 7.57 16.60 14.93
CA ASN A 93 7.11 16.13 16.23
C ASN A 93 7.88 16.73 17.39
N THR A 94 9.21 16.64 17.34
CA THR A 94 10.07 17.03 18.45
C THR A 94 11.41 17.53 17.95
N GLU A 95 12.08 18.29 18.82
CA GLU A 95 13.47 18.67 18.65
C GLU A 95 14.27 18.01 19.78
N SER A 96 15.26 17.20 19.42
CA SER A 96 16.12 16.51 20.38
C SER A 96 17.52 16.29 19.82
N VAL A 97 18.44 15.76 20.63
CA VAL A 97 19.82 15.51 20.18
C VAL A 97 19.82 14.42 19.11
N CYS A 98 20.48 14.68 17.99
CA CYS A 98 20.61 13.73 16.88
C CYS A 98 21.14 12.36 17.35
N LYS A 99 20.53 11.26 16.91
CA LYS A 99 21.07 9.92 17.19
C LYS A 99 22.31 9.68 16.34
N ARG A 100 23.48 9.74 16.96
CA ARG A 100 24.77 9.52 16.29
C ARG A 100 25.40 8.20 16.70
N LYS A 101 26.02 7.50 15.74
CA LYS A 101 26.77 6.26 15.99
C LYS A 101 28.12 6.51 16.70
N PHE A 102 28.60 7.76 16.70
CA PHE A 102 29.86 8.17 17.33
C PHE A 102 29.76 9.59 17.91
N GLU A 103 30.41 9.80 19.05
CA GLU A 103 30.59 11.10 19.73
C GLU A 103 31.53 11.99 18.91
N ALA A 104 30.98 12.91 18.10
CA ALA A 104 31.79 13.86 17.36
C ALA A 104 32.25 15.01 18.27
N SER A 105 33.54 15.37 18.22
CA SER A 105 34.16 16.45 19.02
C SER A 105 33.59 17.86 18.77
N SER A 106 32.68 18.01 17.81
CA SER A 106 32.00 19.26 17.42
C SER A 106 30.55 19.33 17.91
N GLN A 107 30.29 18.91 19.15
CA GLN A 107 28.98 19.03 19.82
C GLN A 107 28.41 20.47 19.75
N ASN A 108 29.25 21.49 19.57
CA ASN A 108 28.85 22.89 19.54
C ASN A 108 28.19 23.36 18.22
N VAL A 109 28.37 22.65 17.09
CA VAL A 109 27.94 23.16 15.76
C VAL A 109 26.58 22.62 15.31
N THR A 110 26.22 21.40 15.72
CA THR A 110 24.88 20.81 15.46
C THR A 110 24.32 20.19 16.75
N PRO A 111 23.85 21.04 17.69
CA PRO A 111 23.40 20.59 19.00
C PRO A 111 22.01 19.92 18.96
N ALA A 112 21.20 20.20 17.94
CA ALA A 112 19.82 19.75 17.86
C ALA A 112 19.47 19.15 16.48
N CYS A 113 18.64 18.13 16.51
CA CYS A 113 17.95 17.56 15.36
C CYS A 113 16.44 17.74 15.53
N ARG A 114 15.76 18.04 14.42
CA ARG A 114 14.31 18.00 14.36
C ARG A 114 13.86 16.68 13.77
N TYR A 115 12.94 16.04 14.46
CA TYR A 115 12.30 14.81 14.06
C TYR A 115 11.00 15.14 13.34
N ALA A 116 10.90 14.75 12.08
CA ALA A 116 9.72 14.96 11.29
C ALA A 116 9.22 13.67 10.67
N ASP A 117 7.92 13.46 10.72
CA ASP A 117 7.24 12.37 10.06
C ASP A 117 6.63 12.87 8.76
N VAL A 118 6.99 12.23 7.65
CA VAL A 118 6.40 12.42 6.33
C VAL A 118 5.40 11.30 6.12
N THR A 119 4.11 11.62 6.08
CA THR A 119 3.03 10.64 5.90
C THR A 119 2.34 10.84 4.56
N THR A 120 2.30 9.78 3.75
CA THR A 120 1.56 9.71 2.49
C THR A 120 0.37 8.80 2.65
N ASN A 121 -0.80 9.17 2.14
CA ASN A 121 -2.01 8.35 2.23
C ASN A 121 -2.73 8.28 0.88
N ILE A 122 -3.11 7.07 0.46
CA ILE A 122 -3.94 6.82 -0.72
C ILE A 122 -5.11 5.90 -0.41
N ASN A 123 -6.21 6.13 -1.11
CA ASN A 123 -7.33 5.20 -1.13
C ASN A 123 -7.26 4.28 -2.36
N TYR A 124 -7.57 2.99 -2.17
CA TYR A 124 -7.49 1.97 -3.20
C TYR A 124 -8.65 0.97 -3.13
N GLY A 125 -8.85 0.27 -4.25
CA GLY A 125 -9.89 -0.75 -4.39
C GLY A 125 -11.31 -0.18 -4.46
N LYS A 126 -12.29 -1.07 -4.66
CA LYS A 126 -13.71 -0.68 -4.78
C LYS A 126 -14.36 -0.22 -3.47
N ILE A 127 -13.78 -0.57 -2.33
CA ILE A 127 -14.32 -0.26 -0.99
C ILE A 127 -13.64 1.00 -0.40
N ASN A 128 -12.78 1.67 -1.18
CA ASN A 128 -12.06 2.87 -0.76
C ASN A 128 -11.16 2.65 0.47
N SER A 129 -10.57 1.46 0.58
CA SER A 129 -9.61 1.12 1.63
C SER A 129 -8.43 2.09 1.58
N SER A 130 -7.94 2.55 2.73
CA SER A 130 -6.79 3.45 2.78
C SER A 130 -5.51 2.70 3.13
N ILE A 131 -4.40 3.11 2.54
CA ILE A 131 -3.05 2.70 2.95
C ILE A 131 -2.21 3.96 3.15
N SER A 132 -1.51 4.01 4.29
CA SER A 132 -0.64 5.13 4.62
C SER A 132 0.77 4.64 4.92
N PHE A 133 1.76 5.36 4.39
CA PHE A 133 3.17 5.14 4.68
C PHE A 133 3.69 6.35 5.43
N THR A 134 4.48 6.11 6.47
CA THR A 134 5.09 7.17 7.26
C THR A 134 6.60 6.93 7.31
N ALA A 135 7.37 7.92 6.85
CA ALA A 135 8.82 7.95 6.99
C ALA A 135 9.23 8.96 8.06
N GLY A 136 10.05 8.51 9.02
CA GLY A 136 10.69 9.39 9.98
C GLY A 136 11.99 9.95 9.42
N VAL A 137 12.12 11.27 9.40
CA VAL A 137 13.29 12.02 8.93
C VAL A 137 13.90 12.75 10.11
N GLU A 138 15.21 12.56 10.33
CA GLU A 138 15.99 13.35 11.28
C GLU A 138 16.74 14.45 10.52
N GLN A 139 16.45 15.72 10.83
CA GLN A 139 17.10 16.86 10.19
C GLN A 139 18.02 17.58 11.19
N PRO A 140 19.35 17.58 10.99
CA PRO A 140 20.27 18.31 11.85
C PRO A 140 20.14 19.82 11.61
N LEU A 141 20.10 20.59 12.71
CA LEU A 141 20.13 22.03 12.66
C LEU A 141 21.52 22.55 13.01
N LEU A 142 21.99 23.51 12.23
CA LEU A 142 23.15 24.30 12.56
C LEU A 142 22.74 25.34 13.60
N LYS A 143 23.56 25.51 14.64
CA LYS A 143 23.41 26.63 15.57
C LYS A 143 23.77 27.92 14.80
N SER A 144 22.82 28.83 14.63
CA SER A 144 23.12 30.21 14.25
C SER A 144 23.60 30.95 15.51
N ASP A 145 24.84 31.41 15.50
CA ASP A 145 25.35 32.34 16.52
C ASP A 145 24.58 33.67 16.51
#